data_AF-A0A4V3SAC0-F1
#
_entry.id   AF-A0A4V3SAC0-F1
#
_cell.length_a   1.000
_cell.length_b   1.000
_cell.length_c   1.000
_cell.angle_alpha   90.00
_cell.angle_beta   90.00
_cell.angle_gamma   90.00
#
_symmetry.space_group_name_H-M   'P 1'
#
loop_
_entity.id
_entity.type
_entity.pdbx_description
1 polymer ?
#
loop_
_entity_poly.entity_id
_entity_poly.type
_entity_poly.pdbx_seq_one_letter_code
_entity_poly.pdbx_strand_id
1 'polypeptide(L)'
;MFVKTGASKATKETTVSLEFLGSREEKVREDLQELPELLDQRLKDHISKATKETTVSLEFLGSREEKVREDLQELPELLDQRLKDHISSLDELKALRELKQLKELQEQLGVAAATRGPLESTTKIVPGAVTFQNTEAMTKMSSVSPVGTLAYIIDEQALLVRVNNGWQYIALGSLLPITTPAPPTTSPPPANPPFEASNLINQIPVKADGTGLRMAALNEPFTGDMHGIRGADYACYRQARRAGLRGTFRAFLSSRVQNVDSIVRLGDRDLPIVNIKGDVLFNSWKEMFNGNGAYFSQNPRIYSFNGKNILTDFAWPEKVAWHGSHKLGDRAMDTYCDAWHSSSSDRYGLGSPLTGGRL
;
A
#
# COMPACT_ATOMS: atom_id res chain seq x y z
N MET A 1 17.29 -39.45 78.33
CA MET A 1 18.15 -40.55 78.82
C MET A 1 19.43 -40.52 77.99
N PHE A 2 20.59 -40.31 78.65
CA PHE A 2 22.01 -40.23 78.18
C PHE A 2 22.38 -39.16 77.10
N VAL A 3 23.07 -38.03 77.41
CA VAL A 3 24.46 -37.73 77.91
C VAL A 3 25.49 -37.83 76.76
N LYS A 4 26.30 -36.81 76.37
CA LYS A 4 27.45 -36.24 77.10
C LYS A 4 28.16 -35.07 76.35
N THR A 5 28.66 -34.08 77.12
CA THR A 5 29.85 -33.17 76.95
C THR A 5 30.07 -32.35 75.65
N GLY A 6 30.54 -31.11 75.63
CA GLY A 6 31.13 -30.21 76.63
C GLY A 6 31.96 -29.11 75.91
N ALA A 7 32.16 -27.98 76.61
CA ALA A 7 33.19 -26.94 76.43
C ALA A 7 33.18 -25.97 75.20
N SER A 8 32.90 -24.70 75.53
CA SER A 8 33.65 -23.46 75.20
C SER A 8 34.00 -23.12 73.74
N LYS A 9 33.35 -22.08 73.20
CA LYS A 9 33.91 -21.23 72.14
C LYS A 9 33.30 -19.82 72.05
N ALA A 10 33.03 -19.17 73.19
CA ALA A 10 32.52 -17.80 73.21
C ALA A 10 33.66 -16.77 73.32
N THR A 11 34.44 -16.57 72.26
CA THR A 11 35.36 -15.40 72.14
C THR A 11 35.86 -15.10 70.72
N LYS A 12 35.50 -15.87 69.68
CA LYS A 12 35.98 -15.62 68.30
C LYS A 12 34.94 -15.07 67.31
N GLU A 13 33.64 -15.19 67.57
CA GLU A 13 32.61 -14.74 66.61
C GLU A 13 32.31 -13.22 66.68
N THR A 14 32.53 -12.58 67.83
CA THR A 14 32.26 -11.15 68.00
C THR A 14 33.30 -10.26 67.31
N THR A 15 34.57 -10.69 67.24
CA THR A 15 35.66 -9.90 66.64
C THR A 15 35.57 -9.84 65.10
N VAL A 16 35.22 -10.96 64.46
CA VAL A 16 35.09 -11.04 62.99
C VAL A 16 33.93 -10.17 62.46
N SER A 17 32.84 -10.06 63.24
CA SER A 17 31.68 -9.24 62.85
C SER A 17 31.95 -7.74 62.94
N LEU A 18 32.81 -7.30 63.86
CA LEU A 18 33.20 -5.88 64.01
C LEU A 18 34.20 -5.43 62.93
N GLU A 19 35.16 -6.28 62.56
CA GLU A 19 36.09 -6.01 61.45
C GLU A 19 35.37 -5.89 60.10
N PHE A 20 34.37 -6.75 59.86
CA PHE A 20 33.59 -6.74 58.63
C PHE A 20 32.64 -5.53 58.52
N LEU A 21 32.15 -5.01 59.64
CA LEU A 21 31.36 -3.77 59.68
C LEU A 21 32.26 -2.55 59.48
N GLY A 22 33.45 -2.51 60.10
CA GLY A 22 34.42 -1.42 59.92
C GLY A 22 34.91 -1.27 58.48
N SER A 23 35.24 -2.38 57.80
CA SER A 23 35.66 -2.36 56.39
C SER A 23 34.55 -1.89 55.44
N ARG A 24 33.28 -2.13 55.80
CA ARG A 24 32.12 -1.76 55.00
C ARG A 24 31.74 -0.29 55.19
N GLU A 25 31.91 0.26 56.39
CA GLU A 25 31.78 1.71 56.64
C GLU A 25 32.90 2.51 55.98
N GLU A 26 34.13 1.99 55.99
CA GLU A 26 35.28 2.63 55.33
C GLU A 26 35.08 2.71 53.81
N LYS A 27 34.60 1.62 53.19
CA LYS A 27 34.25 1.61 51.77
C LYS A 27 33.11 2.56 51.40
N VAL A 28 32.07 2.66 52.23
CA VAL A 28 30.99 3.64 52.02
C VAL A 28 31.52 5.08 52.14
N ARG A 29 32.51 5.31 53.00
CA ARG A 29 33.15 6.62 53.17
C ARG A 29 34.02 7.00 51.97
N GLU A 30 34.76 6.05 51.40
CA GLU A 30 35.50 6.22 50.15
C GLU A 30 34.55 6.49 48.97
N ASP A 31 33.49 5.68 48.81
CA ASP A 31 32.49 5.86 47.75
C ASP A 31 31.79 7.24 47.85
N LEU A 32 31.51 7.72 49.07
CA LEU A 32 30.95 9.07 49.31
C LEU A 32 31.94 10.21 49.04
N GLN A 33 33.25 9.96 49.13
CA GLN A 33 34.28 10.94 48.76
C GLN A 33 34.46 11.07 47.25
N GLU A 34 34.25 10.00 46.48
CA GLU A 34 34.37 10.02 45.01
C GLU A 34 33.08 10.47 44.28
N LEU A 35 31.94 10.44 44.97
CA LEU A 35 30.63 10.79 44.43
C LEU A 35 30.53 12.19 43.79
N PRO A 36 31.14 13.26 44.36
CA PRO A 36 31.12 14.60 43.76
C PRO A 36 31.85 14.66 42.42
N GLU A 37 32.98 13.97 42.27
CA GLU A 37 33.75 13.94 41.02
C GLU A 37 33.01 13.15 39.93
N LEU A 38 32.38 12.03 40.31
CA LEU A 38 31.53 11.25 39.41
C LEU A 38 30.30 12.03 38.92
N LEU A 39 29.70 12.84 39.78
CA LEU A 39 28.56 13.68 39.41
C LEU A 39 28.98 14.81 38.45
N ASP A 40 30.13 15.45 38.72
CA ASP A 40 30.69 16.50 37.87
C ASP A 40 31.09 15.95 36.50
N GLN A 41 31.70 14.77 36.44
CA GLN A 41 32.03 14.10 35.18
C GLN A 41 30.77 13.78 34.36
N ARG A 42 29.72 13.22 34.99
CA ARG A 42 28.44 12.97 34.31
C ARG A 42 27.77 14.25 33.82
N LEU A 43 27.86 15.33 34.60
CA LEU A 43 27.29 16.62 34.22
C LEU A 43 28.01 17.21 33.01
N LYS A 44 29.36 17.15 32.99
CA LYS A 44 30.18 17.55 31.84
C LYS A 44 29.86 16.74 30.58
N ASP A 45 29.69 15.43 30.72
CA ASP A 45 29.32 14.56 29.60
C ASP A 45 27.93 14.90 29.04
N HIS A 46 26.95 15.15 29.92
CA HIS A 46 25.61 15.59 29.52
C HIS A 46 25.61 16.95 28.80
N ILE A 47 26.35 17.93 29.33
CA ILE A 47 26.48 19.25 28.71
C ILE A 47 27.16 19.14 27.34
N SER A 48 28.24 18.35 27.24
CA SER A 48 28.95 18.11 25.98
C SER A 48 28.04 17.48 24.92
N LYS A 49 27.23 16.48 25.31
CA LYS A 49 26.26 15.84 24.43
C LYS A 49 25.17 16.81 23.96
N ALA A 50 24.58 17.57 24.88
CA ALA A 50 23.54 18.55 24.54
C ALA A 50 24.06 19.67 23.63
N THR A 51 25.30 20.12 23.85
CA THR A 51 25.93 21.13 23.00
C THR A 51 26.15 20.60 21.59
N LYS A 52 26.64 19.37 21.43
CA LYS A 52 26.82 18.73 20.11
C LYS A 52 25.49 18.55 19.36
N GLU A 53 24.45 18.08 20.04
CA GLU A 53 23.11 17.94 19.45
C GLU A 53 22.54 19.29 18.98
N THR A 54 22.79 20.35 19.74
CA THR A 54 22.36 21.72 19.39
C THR A 54 23.13 22.26 18.19
N THR A 55 24.45 22.06 18.13
CA THR A 55 25.28 22.49 16.99
C THR A 55 24.87 21.80 15.69
N VAL A 56 24.66 20.48 15.71
CA VAL A 56 24.20 19.72 14.54
C VAL A 56 22.82 20.20 14.07
N SER A 57 21.93 20.53 15.00
CA SER A 57 20.60 21.05 14.67
C SER A 57 20.67 22.44 14.03
N LEU A 58 21.57 23.32 14.48
CA LEU A 58 21.77 24.65 13.92
C LEU A 58 22.42 24.60 12.53
N GLU A 59 23.41 23.72 12.33
CA GLU A 59 24.01 23.49 11.00
C GLU A 59 22.97 22.99 9.99
N PHE A 60 22.11 22.06 10.40
CA PHE A 60 21.03 21.54 9.54
C PHE A 60 19.99 22.61 9.17
N LEU A 61 19.68 23.53 10.10
CA LEU A 61 18.81 24.67 9.83
C LEU A 61 19.49 25.67 8.87
N GLY A 62 20.78 25.95 9.06
CA GLY A 62 21.57 26.79 8.15
C GLY A 62 21.60 26.26 6.72
N SER A 63 21.87 24.95 6.54
CA SER A 63 21.85 24.33 5.21
C SER A 63 20.46 24.35 4.56
N ARG A 64 19.37 24.25 5.34
CA ARG A 64 18.01 24.39 4.80
C ARG A 64 17.70 25.80 4.35
N GLU A 65 18.15 26.82 5.09
CA GLU A 65 17.95 28.22 4.69
C GLU A 65 18.76 28.57 3.44
N GLU A 66 19.97 28.06 3.31
CA GLU A 66 20.81 28.26 2.12
C GLU A 66 20.19 27.59 0.88
N LYS A 67 19.71 26.34 1.02
CA LYS A 67 18.97 25.62 -0.02
C LYS A 67 17.72 26.39 -0.48
N VAL A 68 16.94 26.92 0.45
CA VAL A 68 15.73 27.71 0.13
C VAL A 68 16.11 29.01 -0.59
N ARG A 69 17.24 29.63 -0.22
CA ARG A 69 17.73 30.84 -0.89
C ARG A 69 18.16 30.55 -2.32
N GLU A 70 18.87 29.44 -2.57
CA GLU A 70 19.26 28.98 -3.91
C GLU A 70 18.02 28.67 -4.77
N ASP A 71 17.06 27.90 -4.24
CA ASP A 71 15.83 27.54 -4.96
C ASP A 71 15.00 28.79 -5.32
N LEU A 72 14.95 29.81 -4.45
CA LEU A 72 14.29 31.08 -4.73
C LEU A 72 15.00 31.92 -5.81
N GLN A 73 16.31 31.73 -5.97
CA GLN A 73 17.11 32.45 -6.94
C GLN A 73 16.97 31.87 -8.36
N GLU A 74 16.72 30.56 -8.48
CA GLU A 74 16.48 29.87 -9.76
C GLU A 74 15.01 29.94 -10.25
N LEU A 75 14.08 30.27 -9.35
CA LEU A 75 12.64 30.29 -9.64
C LEU A 75 12.23 31.16 -10.86
N PRO A 76 12.81 32.36 -11.08
CA PRO A 76 12.48 33.20 -12.22
C PRO A 76 12.87 32.59 -13.57
N GLU A 77 14.02 31.91 -13.65
CA GLU A 77 14.48 31.27 -14.88
C GLU A 77 13.62 30.04 -15.23
N LEU A 78 13.24 29.26 -14.22
CA LEU A 78 12.32 28.13 -14.40
C LEU A 78 10.93 28.57 -14.86
N LEU A 79 10.44 29.73 -14.40
CA LEU A 79 9.18 30.30 -14.86
C LEU A 79 9.28 30.79 -16.31
N ASP A 80 10.39 31.44 -16.69
CA ASP A 80 10.60 31.92 -18.06
C ASP A 80 10.74 30.76 -19.05
N GLN A 81 11.47 29.70 -18.68
CA GLN A 81 11.57 28.49 -19.50
C GLN A 81 10.20 27.83 -19.70
N ARG A 82 9.41 27.69 -18.63
CA ARG A 82 8.05 27.13 -18.71
C ARG A 82 7.13 28.00 -19.56
N LEU A 83 7.29 29.33 -19.51
CA LEU A 83 6.52 30.26 -20.33
C LEU A 83 6.87 30.10 -21.82
N LYS A 84 8.18 30.00 -22.14
CA LYS A 84 8.68 29.76 -23.50
C LYS A 84 8.20 28.43 -24.08
N ASP A 85 8.25 27.36 -23.29
CA ASP A 85 7.74 26.04 -23.70
C ASP A 85 6.24 26.10 -24.02
N HIS A 86 5.47 26.86 -23.22
CA HIS A 86 4.05 27.05 -23.46
C HIS A 86 3.75 27.85 -24.72
N ILE A 87 4.54 28.89 -25.00
CA ILE A 87 4.41 29.71 -26.22
C ILE A 87 4.77 28.86 -27.46
N SER A 88 5.86 28.09 -27.39
CA SER A 88 6.27 27.16 -28.45
C SER A 88 5.15 26.16 -28.78
N SER A 89 4.58 25.53 -27.76
CA SER A 89 3.45 24.60 -27.93
C SER A 89 2.22 25.27 -28.57
N LEU A 90 1.96 26.54 -28.24
CA LEU A 90 0.87 27.32 -28.80
C LEU A 90 1.08 27.63 -30.29
N ASP A 91 2.31 27.90 -30.69
CA ASP A 91 2.67 28.16 -32.09
C ASP A 91 2.67 26.88 -32.93
N GLU A 92 3.10 25.74 -32.38
CA GLU A 92 2.91 24.43 -33.01
C GLU A 92 1.43 24.11 -33.24
N LEU A 93 0.56 24.41 -32.27
CA LEU A 93 -0.89 24.25 -32.38
C LEU A 93 -1.51 25.15 -33.45
N LYS A 94 -1.02 26.38 -33.62
CA LYS A 94 -1.44 27.26 -34.71
C LYS A 94 -0.98 26.72 -36.07
N ALA A 95 0.28 26.30 -36.19
CA ALA A 95 0.82 25.74 -37.43
C ALA A 95 0.04 24.48 -37.86
N LEU A 96 -0.32 23.60 -36.92
CA LEU A 96 -1.15 22.42 -37.19
C LEU A 96 -2.56 22.78 -37.67
N ARG A 97 -3.16 23.86 -37.16
CA ARG A 97 -4.48 24.34 -37.64
C ARG A 97 -4.39 24.91 -39.05
N GLU A 98 -3.37 25.69 -39.36
CA GLU A 98 -3.15 26.23 -40.70
C GLU A 98 -2.88 25.10 -41.72
N LEU A 99 -2.09 24.10 -41.34
CA LEU A 99 -1.87 22.91 -42.17
C LEU A 99 -3.16 22.14 -42.44
N LYS A 100 -4.04 22.04 -41.43
CA LYS A 100 -5.35 21.41 -41.59
C LYS A 100 -6.25 22.20 -42.54
N GLN A 101 -6.29 23.53 -42.42
CA GLN A 101 -7.07 24.39 -43.32
C GLN A 101 -6.55 24.35 -44.76
N LEU A 102 -5.22 24.32 -44.94
CA LEU A 102 -4.61 24.19 -46.27
C LEU A 102 -4.94 22.83 -46.90
N LYS A 103 -4.93 21.76 -46.12
CA LYS A 103 -5.31 20.42 -46.61
C LYS A 103 -6.77 20.36 -47.02
N GLU A 104 -7.66 21.01 -46.27
CA GLU A 104 -9.08 21.10 -46.56
C GLU A 104 -9.36 21.96 -47.81
N LEU A 105 -8.62 23.05 -48.01
CA LEU A 105 -8.65 23.83 -49.26
C LEU A 105 -8.10 23.02 -50.46
N GLN A 106 -7.03 22.26 -50.27
CA GLN A 106 -6.43 21.41 -51.31
C GLN A 106 -7.38 20.28 -51.72
N GLU A 107 -8.13 19.73 -50.77
CA GLU A 107 -9.16 18.71 -51.01
C GLU A 107 -10.35 19.30 -51.79
N GLN A 108 -10.70 20.57 -51.56
CA GLN A 108 -11.74 21.27 -52.33
C GLN A 108 -11.27 21.70 -53.73
N LEU A 109 -9.99 22.04 -53.92
CA LEU A 109 -9.39 22.41 -55.21
C LEU A 109 -9.02 21.19 -56.08
N GLY A 110 -8.98 19.98 -55.53
CA GLY A 110 -8.56 18.74 -56.21
C GLY A 110 -9.64 18.01 -57.02
N VAL A 111 -10.86 18.54 -57.16
CA VAL A 111 -12.00 17.81 -57.76
C VAL A 111 -12.07 17.88 -59.29
N ALA A 112 -11.08 18.46 -59.99
CA ALA A 112 -11.10 18.55 -61.45
C ALA A 112 -9.80 18.05 -62.11
N ALA A 113 -9.63 16.71 -62.23
CA ALA A 113 -9.04 16.06 -63.40
C ALA A 113 -8.90 14.52 -63.23
N ALA A 114 -9.71 13.80 -64.00
CA ALA A 114 -9.44 12.55 -64.72
C ALA A 114 -8.64 11.38 -64.07
N THR A 115 -9.42 10.35 -63.70
CA THR A 115 -9.29 8.96 -64.16
C THR A 115 -8.03 8.16 -63.80
N ARG A 116 -8.06 7.49 -62.63
CA ARG A 116 -7.80 6.04 -62.47
C ARG A 116 -8.00 5.58 -61.01
N GLY A 117 -9.00 4.72 -60.82
CA GLY A 117 -9.17 3.81 -59.68
C GLY A 117 -9.77 4.42 -58.40
N PRO A 118 -11.01 4.05 -57.99
CA PRO A 118 -11.52 4.44 -56.70
C PRO A 118 -10.94 3.51 -55.63
N LEU A 119 -9.96 4.00 -54.86
CA LEU A 119 -9.73 3.52 -53.49
C LEU A 119 -10.57 4.41 -52.59
N GLU A 120 -11.87 4.14 -52.65
CA GLU A 120 -12.87 4.65 -51.74
C GLU A 120 -12.48 4.20 -50.32
N SER A 121 -12.11 5.14 -49.46
CA SER A 121 -12.18 4.96 -48.00
C SER A 121 -13.65 4.93 -47.59
N THR A 122 -14.38 3.95 -48.11
CA THR A 122 -15.73 3.64 -47.66
C THR A 122 -15.61 3.16 -46.24
N THR A 123 -16.05 4.00 -45.30
CA THR A 123 -16.46 3.56 -43.98
C THR A 123 -17.54 2.48 -44.19
N LYS A 124 -17.11 1.21 -44.23
CA LYS A 124 -18.01 0.07 -44.37
C LYS A 124 -18.65 -0.16 -43.01
N ILE A 125 -19.95 0.11 -42.94
CA ILE A 125 -20.76 -0.19 -41.76
C ILE A 125 -20.83 -1.72 -41.65
N VAL A 126 -20.17 -2.27 -40.65
CA VAL A 126 -20.21 -3.71 -40.35
C VAL A 126 -21.45 -3.98 -39.48
N PRO A 127 -22.29 -4.97 -39.82
CA PRO A 127 -23.45 -5.34 -39.00
C PRO A 127 -23.06 -5.63 -37.54
N GLY A 128 -23.95 -5.23 -36.62
CA GLY A 128 -23.84 -5.49 -35.19
C GLY A 128 -23.69 -6.99 -34.87
N ALA A 129 -23.16 -7.28 -33.69
CA ALA A 129 -22.60 -8.58 -33.30
C ALA A 129 -23.46 -9.81 -33.71
N VAL A 130 -22.78 -10.87 -34.16
CA VAL A 130 -23.37 -12.16 -34.56
C VAL A 130 -23.20 -13.19 -33.44
N THR A 131 -24.17 -14.07 -33.24
CA THR A 131 -24.06 -15.17 -32.26
C THR A 131 -23.94 -16.52 -32.96
N PHE A 132 -23.00 -17.35 -32.53
CA PHE A 132 -22.81 -18.72 -33.00
C PHE A 132 -22.96 -19.69 -31.83
N GLN A 133 -23.45 -20.91 -32.09
CA GLN A 133 -23.53 -21.93 -31.05
C GLN A 133 -22.13 -22.39 -30.63
N ASN A 134 -21.30 -22.76 -31.61
CA ASN A 134 -19.96 -23.29 -31.41
C ASN A 134 -18.94 -22.69 -32.40
N THR A 135 -17.67 -23.04 -32.21
CA THR A 135 -16.55 -22.57 -33.04
C THR A 135 -16.63 -23.08 -34.48
N GLU A 136 -17.19 -24.27 -34.72
CA GLU A 136 -17.34 -24.83 -36.05
C GLU A 136 -18.35 -24.04 -36.89
N ALA A 137 -19.48 -23.66 -36.30
CA ALA A 137 -20.49 -22.83 -36.94
C ALA A 137 -19.94 -21.43 -37.31
N MET A 138 -19.15 -20.85 -36.40
CA MET A 138 -18.45 -19.58 -36.63
C MET A 138 -17.41 -19.70 -37.74
N THR A 139 -16.62 -20.78 -37.75
CA THR A 139 -15.59 -21.03 -38.77
C THR A 139 -16.22 -21.19 -40.15
N LYS A 140 -17.35 -21.90 -40.26
CA LYS A 140 -18.10 -22.07 -41.51
C LYS A 140 -18.59 -20.74 -42.11
N MET A 141 -18.93 -19.77 -41.26
CA MET A 141 -19.41 -18.44 -41.65
C MET A 141 -18.31 -17.39 -41.76
N SER A 142 -17.04 -17.76 -41.57
CA SER A 142 -15.90 -16.84 -41.53
C SER A 142 -15.57 -16.20 -42.88
N SER A 143 -15.88 -16.88 -43.99
CA SER A 143 -15.62 -16.40 -45.36
C SER A 143 -16.56 -15.27 -45.79
N VAL A 144 -17.78 -15.26 -45.23
CA VAL A 144 -18.82 -14.27 -45.52
C VAL A 144 -18.91 -13.17 -44.46
N SER A 145 -18.17 -13.32 -43.36
CA SER A 145 -18.10 -12.33 -42.27
C SER A 145 -16.99 -11.31 -42.56
N PRO A 146 -17.30 -10.02 -42.76
CA PRO A 146 -16.29 -8.99 -43.01
C PRO A 146 -15.40 -8.75 -41.79
N VAL A 147 -14.16 -8.29 -42.02
CA VAL A 147 -13.24 -7.86 -40.96
C VAL A 147 -13.89 -6.74 -40.14
N GLY A 148 -13.77 -6.82 -38.81
CA GLY A 148 -14.45 -5.94 -37.85
C GLY A 148 -15.75 -6.51 -37.29
N THR A 149 -16.25 -7.65 -37.79
CA THR A 149 -17.44 -8.30 -37.23
C THR A 149 -17.18 -8.79 -35.80
N LEU A 150 -18.09 -8.51 -34.88
CA LEU A 150 -18.09 -9.09 -33.53
C LEU A 150 -18.90 -10.38 -33.52
N ALA A 151 -18.38 -11.42 -32.87
CA ALA A 151 -19.04 -12.72 -32.73
C ALA A 151 -19.07 -13.16 -31.27
N TYR A 152 -20.20 -13.67 -30.80
CA TYR A 152 -20.30 -14.34 -29.50
C TYR A 152 -20.54 -15.84 -29.69
N ILE A 153 -19.71 -16.67 -29.09
CA ILE A 153 -19.85 -18.13 -29.10
C ILE A 153 -20.51 -18.55 -27.80
N ILE A 154 -21.66 -19.21 -27.91
CA ILE A 154 -22.50 -19.58 -26.75
C ILE A 154 -21.82 -20.68 -25.92
N ASP A 155 -21.30 -21.72 -26.56
CA ASP A 155 -20.68 -22.87 -25.87
C ASP A 155 -19.44 -22.47 -25.05
N GLU A 156 -18.66 -21.50 -25.55
CA GLU A 156 -17.47 -21.00 -24.87
C GLU A 156 -17.74 -19.75 -24.02
N GLN A 157 -18.94 -19.19 -24.11
CA GLN A 157 -19.31 -17.90 -23.54
C GLN A 157 -18.31 -16.78 -23.89
N ALA A 158 -17.72 -16.85 -25.08
CA ALA A 158 -16.60 -16.02 -25.49
C ALA A 158 -16.99 -15.00 -26.56
N LEU A 159 -16.43 -13.79 -26.48
CA LEU A 159 -16.56 -12.76 -27.50
C LEU A 159 -15.30 -12.73 -28.36
N LEU A 160 -15.48 -12.67 -29.68
CA LEU A 160 -14.40 -12.62 -30.66
C LEU A 160 -14.63 -11.48 -31.66
N VAL A 161 -13.56 -11.03 -32.28
CA VAL A 161 -13.58 -10.07 -33.39
C VAL A 161 -12.90 -10.64 -34.63
N ARG A 162 -13.50 -10.44 -35.81
CA ARG A 162 -12.89 -10.83 -37.09
C ARG A 162 -11.74 -9.88 -37.42
N VAL A 163 -10.52 -10.39 -37.43
CA VAL A 163 -9.29 -9.71 -37.86
C VAL A 163 -8.85 -10.22 -39.24
N ASN A 164 -7.84 -9.64 -39.87
CA ASN A 164 -7.42 -10.04 -41.24
C ASN A 164 -7.18 -11.57 -41.38
N ASN A 165 -6.51 -12.17 -40.39
CA ASN A 165 -6.04 -13.56 -40.48
C ASN A 165 -6.89 -14.57 -39.68
N GLY A 166 -8.01 -14.16 -39.10
CA GLY A 166 -8.87 -15.08 -38.36
C GLY A 166 -9.83 -14.39 -37.40
N TRP A 167 -10.15 -15.07 -36.32
CA TRP A 167 -10.94 -14.55 -35.20
C TRP A 167 -10.05 -14.40 -33.97
N GLN A 168 -10.16 -13.25 -33.31
CA GLN A 168 -9.38 -12.92 -32.12
C GLN A 168 -10.29 -12.89 -30.90
N TYR A 169 -9.95 -13.65 -29.85
CA TYR A 169 -10.65 -13.60 -28.57
C TYR A 169 -10.49 -12.23 -27.90
N ILE A 170 -11.61 -11.72 -27.41
CA ILE A 170 -11.71 -10.54 -26.55
C ILE A 170 -11.92 -11.04 -25.13
N ALA A 171 -11.01 -10.71 -24.22
CA ALA A 171 -11.14 -11.07 -22.82
C ALA A 171 -12.38 -10.39 -22.21
N LEU A 172 -13.38 -11.19 -21.85
CA LEU A 172 -14.57 -10.74 -21.13
C LEU A 172 -14.25 -10.65 -19.64
N GLY A 173 -14.76 -9.61 -18.98
CA GLY A 173 -14.60 -9.41 -17.54
C GLY A 173 -15.43 -10.41 -16.72
N SER A 174 -15.53 -10.15 -15.42
CA SER A 174 -16.37 -10.97 -14.54
C SER A 174 -17.86 -10.84 -14.90
N LEU A 175 -18.53 -11.97 -15.04
CA LEU A 175 -19.97 -12.04 -15.25
C LEU A 175 -20.71 -11.50 -14.02
N LEU A 176 -21.66 -10.58 -14.23
CA LEU A 176 -22.62 -10.19 -13.21
C LEU A 176 -23.65 -11.33 -13.09
N PRO A 177 -23.78 -12.03 -11.95
CA PRO A 177 -24.77 -13.08 -11.81
C PRO A 177 -26.17 -12.47 -11.90
N ILE A 178 -26.94 -12.91 -12.90
CA ILE A 178 -28.37 -12.62 -12.95
C ILE A 178 -28.99 -13.45 -11.83
N THR A 179 -29.57 -12.78 -10.83
CA THR A 179 -30.30 -13.43 -9.74
C THR A 179 -31.57 -14.04 -10.31
N THR A 180 -31.47 -15.25 -10.85
CA THR A 180 -32.65 -16.04 -11.19
C THR A 180 -33.28 -16.47 -9.86
N PRO A 181 -34.53 -16.09 -9.56
CA PRO A 181 -35.20 -16.54 -8.34
C PRO A 181 -35.29 -18.07 -8.35
N ALA A 182 -34.74 -18.70 -7.32
CA ALA A 182 -34.74 -20.15 -7.19
C ALA A 182 -36.18 -20.67 -7.04
N PRO A 183 -36.57 -21.73 -7.76
CA PRO A 183 -37.83 -22.41 -7.51
C PRO A 183 -37.85 -23.05 -6.11
N PRO A 184 -39.01 -23.12 -5.44
CA PRO A 184 -39.09 -23.60 -4.07
C PRO A 184 -39.00 -25.12 -4.02
N THR A 185 -37.94 -25.67 -3.43
CA THR A 185 -37.90 -27.10 -3.05
C THR A 185 -37.31 -27.29 -1.65
N THR A 186 -38.24 -27.59 -0.74
CA THR A 186 -38.24 -28.61 0.32
C THR A 186 -36.95 -28.88 1.12
N SER A 187 -37.01 -28.51 2.40
CA SER A 187 -36.01 -28.77 3.47
C SER A 187 -35.87 -30.25 3.88
N PRO A 188 -34.66 -30.71 4.26
CA PRO A 188 -34.46 -31.81 5.20
C PRO A 188 -34.02 -31.34 6.61
N PRO A 189 -34.17 -32.21 7.65
CA PRO A 189 -34.22 -31.83 9.08
C PRO A 189 -32.83 -31.69 9.76
N PRO A 190 -32.75 -31.08 10.96
CA PRO A 190 -31.48 -30.74 11.61
C PRO A 190 -30.89 -31.91 12.39
N ALA A 191 -29.58 -32.12 12.25
CA ALA A 191 -28.80 -32.93 13.17
C ALA A 191 -27.97 -32.01 14.08
N ASN A 192 -28.26 -32.07 15.38
CA ASN A 192 -27.44 -31.45 16.42
C ASN A 192 -26.07 -32.14 16.52
N PRO A 193 -25.03 -31.41 16.96
CA PRO A 193 -24.17 -31.97 17.99
C PRO A 193 -24.16 -31.08 19.26
N PRO A 194 -23.87 -31.68 20.43
CA PRO A 194 -24.14 -31.07 21.72
C PRO A 194 -22.89 -30.46 22.39
N PHE A 195 -23.20 -29.67 23.42
CA PHE A 195 -22.40 -29.15 24.53
C PHE A 195 -21.74 -27.77 24.37
N GLU A 196 -22.42 -26.86 25.07
CA GLU A 196 -22.03 -25.54 25.52
C GLU A 196 -20.71 -25.57 26.30
N ALA A 197 -19.80 -24.68 25.88
CA ALA A 197 -18.95 -23.96 26.81
C ALA A 197 -19.30 -22.48 26.68
N SER A 198 -20.29 -22.05 27.47
CA SER A 198 -20.64 -20.66 27.69
C SER A 198 -19.45 -19.95 28.36
N ASN A 199 -18.57 -19.34 27.56
CA ASN A 199 -17.64 -18.26 27.95
C ASN A 199 -17.00 -17.59 26.72
N LEU A 200 -17.81 -17.17 25.74
CA LEU A 200 -17.38 -16.26 24.66
C LEU A 200 -18.26 -15.01 24.71
N ILE A 201 -17.95 -14.15 25.67
CA ILE A 201 -18.36 -12.74 25.63
C ILE A 201 -17.64 -12.10 24.44
N ASN A 202 -18.43 -11.65 23.47
CA ASN A 202 -18.09 -10.75 22.37
C ASN A 202 -16.94 -11.18 21.44
N GLN A 203 -17.28 -11.79 20.30
CA GLN A 203 -16.77 -11.40 18.97
C GLN A 203 -17.39 -12.30 17.89
N ILE A 204 -18.64 -12.02 17.54
CA ILE A 204 -19.16 -12.37 16.22
C ILE A 204 -18.35 -11.53 15.22
N PRO A 205 -17.84 -12.07 14.09
CA PRO A 205 -17.31 -11.22 13.02
C PRO A 205 -18.50 -10.43 12.48
N VAL A 206 -18.67 -9.21 12.99
CA VAL A 206 -19.69 -8.28 12.51
C VAL A 206 -19.33 -7.99 11.06
N LYS A 207 -20.06 -8.60 10.12
CA LYS A 207 -20.09 -8.10 8.76
C LYS A 207 -20.60 -6.66 8.86
N ALA A 208 -19.70 -5.70 8.69
CA ALA A 208 -20.10 -4.30 8.65
C ALA A 208 -21.03 -4.12 7.44
N ASP A 209 -22.25 -3.65 7.67
CA ASP A 209 -23.33 -3.40 6.70
C ASP A 209 -23.00 -2.25 5.73
N GLY A 210 -21.81 -2.29 5.11
CA GLY A 210 -21.33 -1.29 4.17
C GLY A 210 -20.61 -0.09 4.81
N THR A 211 -20.61 0.06 6.13
CA THR A 211 -19.96 1.15 6.88
C THR A 211 -18.62 0.70 7.47
N GLY A 212 -17.54 0.82 6.70
CA GLY A 212 -16.19 0.48 7.17
C GLY A 212 -15.10 0.91 6.19
N LEU A 213 -13.87 1.06 6.70
CA LEU A 213 -12.69 1.36 5.91
C LEU A 213 -12.20 0.07 5.24
N ARG A 214 -12.17 0.03 3.91
CA ARG A 214 -11.70 -1.17 3.19
C ARG A 214 -10.19 -1.15 3.00
N MET A 215 -9.55 -2.23 3.40
CA MET A 215 -8.14 -2.50 3.16
C MET A 215 -8.00 -3.63 2.15
N ALA A 216 -7.10 -3.44 1.18
CA ALA A 216 -6.82 -4.39 0.11
C ALA A 216 -5.34 -4.30 -0.27
N ALA A 217 -4.77 -5.42 -0.69
CA ALA A 217 -3.46 -5.41 -1.32
C ALA A 217 -3.57 -5.04 -2.81
N LEU A 218 -2.46 -4.55 -3.38
CA LEU A 218 -2.31 -4.53 -4.83
C LEU A 218 -2.30 -5.97 -5.37
N ASN A 219 -2.51 -6.14 -6.67
CA ASN A 219 -2.63 -7.44 -7.34
C ASN A 219 -1.30 -8.16 -7.57
N GLU A 220 -0.18 -7.45 -7.37
CA GLU A 220 1.19 -7.94 -7.54
C GLU A 220 2.08 -7.32 -6.43
N PRO A 221 3.19 -7.97 -6.04
CA PRO A 221 4.17 -7.36 -5.14
C PRO A 221 4.90 -6.19 -5.81
N PHE A 222 5.31 -5.22 -5.02
CA PHE A 222 6.06 -4.04 -5.47
C PHE A 222 7.42 -3.96 -4.77
N THR A 223 8.42 -3.48 -5.50
CA THR A 223 9.71 -3.08 -4.94
C THR A 223 9.57 -1.70 -4.27
N GLY A 224 10.69 -1.18 -3.74
CA GLY A 224 10.74 0.18 -3.21
C GLY A 224 10.53 1.28 -4.26
N ASP A 225 10.64 0.99 -5.57
CA ASP A 225 10.34 1.96 -6.62
C ASP A 225 8.88 1.79 -7.10
N MET A 226 8.01 2.59 -6.49
CA MET A 226 6.59 2.64 -6.84
C MET A 226 6.27 3.88 -7.68
N HIS A 227 7.28 4.51 -8.29
CA HIS A 227 7.18 5.83 -8.92
C HIS A 227 6.70 6.90 -7.91
N GLY A 228 7.18 6.78 -6.68
CA GLY A 228 6.79 7.61 -5.54
C GLY A 228 5.37 7.34 -5.03
N ILE A 229 4.98 8.09 -4.00
CA ILE A 229 3.65 7.93 -3.37
C ILE A 229 2.49 8.15 -4.36
N ARG A 230 2.67 9.00 -5.38
CA ARG A 230 1.65 9.25 -6.40
C ARG A 230 1.45 8.04 -7.32
N GLY A 231 2.53 7.34 -7.68
CA GLY A 231 2.45 6.11 -8.46
C GLY A 231 1.76 5.00 -7.68
N ALA A 232 2.09 4.85 -6.39
CA ALA A 232 1.43 3.92 -5.49
C ALA A 232 -0.08 4.22 -5.33
N ASP A 233 -0.45 5.49 -5.04
CA ASP A 233 -1.85 5.94 -4.96
C ASP A 233 -2.61 5.66 -6.27
N TYR A 234 -1.99 5.92 -7.43
CA TYR A 234 -2.59 5.66 -8.73
C TYR A 234 -2.81 4.17 -9.00
N ALA A 235 -1.87 3.31 -8.57
CA ALA A 235 -2.02 1.86 -8.66
C ALA A 235 -3.22 1.37 -7.83
N CYS A 236 -3.36 1.87 -6.59
CA CYS A 236 -4.51 1.58 -5.73
C CYS A 236 -5.83 2.02 -6.38
N TYR A 237 -5.90 3.26 -6.87
CA TYR A 237 -7.07 3.80 -7.56
C TYR A 237 -7.49 2.93 -8.74
N ARG A 238 -6.55 2.64 -9.66
CA ARG A 238 -6.84 1.89 -10.89
C ARG A 238 -7.31 0.47 -10.61
N GLN A 239 -6.65 -0.23 -9.67
CA GLN A 239 -7.00 -1.62 -9.36
C GLN A 239 -8.31 -1.72 -8.58
N ALA A 240 -8.57 -0.82 -7.63
CA ALA A 240 -9.85 -0.74 -6.93
C ALA A 240 -11.03 -0.55 -7.89
N ARG A 241 -10.88 0.36 -8.87
CA ARG A 241 -11.91 0.61 -9.89
C ARG A 241 -12.17 -0.62 -10.76
N ARG A 242 -11.12 -1.33 -11.17
CA ARG A 242 -11.24 -2.59 -11.94
C ARG A 242 -11.92 -3.70 -11.13
N ALA A 243 -11.74 -3.71 -9.81
CA ALA A 243 -12.43 -4.62 -8.90
C ALA A 243 -13.87 -4.18 -8.55
N GLY A 244 -14.37 -3.10 -9.14
CA GLY A 244 -15.72 -2.58 -8.85
C GLY A 244 -15.88 -1.99 -7.45
N LEU A 245 -14.79 -1.76 -6.72
CA LEU A 245 -14.84 -1.17 -5.39
C LEU A 245 -15.12 0.34 -5.49
N ARG A 246 -16.11 0.78 -4.72
CA ARG A 246 -16.50 2.19 -4.60
C ARG A 246 -15.67 2.86 -3.50
N GLY A 247 -15.47 4.17 -3.60
CA GLY A 247 -14.68 4.97 -2.67
C GLY A 247 -13.32 5.38 -3.23
N THR A 248 -12.48 5.94 -2.36
CA THR A 248 -11.14 6.44 -2.69
C THR A 248 -10.11 5.55 -2.01
N PHE A 249 -9.39 4.77 -2.81
CA PHE A 249 -8.28 3.95 -2.32
C PHE A 249 -6.97 4.70 -2.46
N ARG A 250 -6.19 4.68 -1.39
CA ARG A 250 -4.86 5.29 -1.30
C ARG A 250 -3.86 4.25 -0.79
N ALA A 251 -2.59 4.43 -1.10
CA ALA A 251 -1.51 3.56 -0.66
C ALA A 251 -1.34 3.67 0.86
N PHE A 252 -1.18 2.51 1.52
CA PHE A 252 -0.87 2.43 2.94
C PHE A 252 0.64 2.65 3.17
N LEU A 253 1.11 3.85 2.87
CA LEU A 253 2.54 4.18 2.91
C LEU A 253 2.73 5.58 3.48
N SER A 254 3.80 5.76 4.24
CA SER A 254 4.25 7.10 4.60
C SER A 254 4.79 7.82 3.36
N SER A 255 4.87 9.15 3.41
CA SER A 255 5.58 9.93 2.40
C SER A 255 6.33 11.08 3.07
N ARG A 256 7.12 11.83 2.29
CA ARG A 256 7.87 13.00 2.76
C ARG A 256 7.01 13.98 3.58
N VAL A 257 5.72 14.10 3.22
CA VAL A 257 4.80 15.09 3.79
C VAL A 257 3.60 14.48 4.50
N GLN A 258 3.45 13.15 4.51
CA GLN A 258 2.26 12.49 5.08
C GLN A 258 2.64 11.29 5.95
N ASN A 259 2.12 11.28 7.17
CA ASN A 259 2.16 10.12 8.07
C ASN A 259 1.09 9.11 7.66
N VAL A 260 1.34 7.83 7.91
CA VAL A 260 0.35 6.77 7.61
C VAL A 260 -0.92 7.01 8.42
N ASP A 261 -0.82 7.32 9.71
CA ASP A 261 -1.97 7.58 10.59
C ASP A 261 -2.92 8.67 10.04
N SER A 262 -2.38 9.60 9.26
CA SER A 262 -3.07 10.76 8.71
C SER A 262 -3.76 10.54 7.35
N ILE A 263 -3.62 9.35 6.75
CA ILE A 263 -4.26 9.03 5.46
C ILE A 263 -5.79 9.06 5.59
N VAL A 264 -6.32 8.56 6.70
CA VAL A 264 -7.76 8.52 6.99
C VAL A 264 -8.19 9.81 7.70
N ARG A 265 -9.30 10.38 7.22
CA ARG A 265 -9.90 11.60 7.78
C ARG A 265 -10.25 11.38 9.25
N LEU A 266 -10.07 12.41 10.07
CA LEU A 266 -10.22 12.31 11.52
C LEU A 266 -11.57 11.71 11.96
N GLY A 267 -12.68 12.13 11.32
CA GLY A 267 -14.02 11.63 11.64
C GLY A 267 -14.31 10.19 11.23
N ASP A 268 -13.48 9.61 10.37
CA ASP A 268 -13.65 8.23 9.89
C ASP A 268 -12.75 7.24 10.66
N ARG A 269 -11.91 7.72 11.59
CA ARG A 269 -10.89 6.88 12.26
C ARG A 269 -11.45 5.87 13.25
N ASP A 270 -12.69 6.04 13.69
CA ASP A 270 -13.40 5.09 14.57
C ASP A 270 -14.11 3.98 13.79
N LEU A 271 -14.15 4.06 12.45
CA LEU A 271 -14.76 3.02 11.61
C LEU A 271 -13.89 1.74 11.61
N PRO A 272 -14.52 0.55 11.56
CA PRO A 272 -13.79 -0.70 11.47
C PRO A 272 -13.03 -0.82 10.15
N ILE A 273 -11.83 -1.40 10.22
CA ILE A 273 -11.04 -1.73 9.04
C ILE A 273 -11.41 -3.15 8.61
N VAL A 274 -11.93 -3.29 7.40
CA VAL A 274 -12.38 -4.56 6.83
C VAL A 274 -11.60 -4.91 5.57
N ASN A 275 -11.47 -6.19 5.26
CA ASN A 275 -10.95 -6.63 3.95
C ASN A 275 -12.00 -6.41 2.83
N ILE A 276 -11.64 -6.69 1.58
CA ILE A 276 -12.58 -6.54 0.44
C ILE A 276 -13.79 -7.47 0.49
N LYS A 277 -13.74 -8.55 1.29
CA LYS A 277 -14.86 -9.47 1.52
C LYS A 277 -15.75 -9.06 2.70
N GLY A 278 -15.36 -8.03 3.43
CA GLY A 278 -16.10 -7.49 4.58
C GLY A 278 -15.72 -8.09 5.93
N ASP A 279 -14.69 -8.95 6.01
CA ASP A 279 -14.20 -9.45 7.30
C ASP A 279 -13.36 -8.37 8.00
N VAL A 280 -13.58 -8.18 9.30
CA VAL A 280 -12.86 -7.20 10.12
C VAL A 280 -11.39 -7.64 10.30
N LEU A 281 -10.48 -6.72 10.00
CA LEU A 281 -9.04 -6.84 10.25
C LEU A 281 -8.64 -6.13 11.55
N PHE A 282 -9.18 -4.93 11.78
CA PHE A 282 -8.95 -4.11 12.98
C PHE A 282 -10.25 -3.41 13.39
N ASN A 283 -10.45 -3.18 14.69
CA ASN A 283 -11.69 -2.53 15.16
C ASN A 283 -11.78 -1.06 14.76
N SER A 284 -10.62 -0.37 14.64
CA SER A 284 -10.58 1.02 14.17
C SER A 284 -9.20 1.42 13.65
N TRP A 285 -9.16 2.50 12.86
CA TRP A 285 -7.90 3.12 12.43
C TRP A 285 -7.09 3.68 13.58
N LYS A 286 -7.77 4.25 14.57
CA LYS A 286 -7.14 4.80 15.78
C LYS A 286 -6.45 3.71 16.61
N GLU A 287 -7.08 2.55 16.76
CA GLU A 287 -6.50 1.42 17.51
C GLU A 287 -5.28 0.82 16.80
N MET A 288 -5.29 0.79 15.47
CA MET A 288 -4.16 0.30 14.68
C MET A 288 -2.84 1.04 15.01
N PHE A 289 -2.93 2.33 15.33
CA PHE A 289 -1.79 3.22 15.63
C PHE A 289 -1.68 3.60 17.12
N ASN A 290 -2.11 2.73 18.04
CA ASN A 290 -1.98 2.96 19.49
C ASN A 290 -0.59 2.63 20.08
N GLY A 291 0.38 2.25 19.23
CA GLY A 291 1.74 1.88 19.64
C GLY A 291 1.96 0.38 19.84
N ASN A 292 0.90 -0.44 19.78
CA ASN A 292 1.00 -1.90 19.89
C ASN A 292 1.48 -2.57 18.59
N GLY A 293 1.76 -1.80 17.54
CA GLY A 293 2.26 -2.28 16.25
C GLY A 293 1.22 -3.11 15.48
N ALA A 294 0.00 -2.57 15.39
CA ALA A 294 -1.11 -3.09 14.58
C ALA A 294 -1.22 -4.63 14.58
N TYR A 295 -1.36 -5.21 15.77
CA TYR A 295 -1.49 -6.66 15.92
C TYR A 295 -2.84 -7.15 15.39
N PHE A 296 -2.84 -8.21 14.60
CA PHE A 296 -4.06 -8.87 14.15
C PHE A 296 -4.59 -9.82 15.23
N SER A 297 -5.83 -9.61 15.68
CA SER A 297 -6.46 -10.47 16.71
C SER A 297 -6.69 -11.91 16.26
N GLN A 298 -6.73 -12.15 14.95
CA GLN A 298 -6.91 -13.45 14.30
C GLN A 298 -6.02 -13.52 13.08
N ASN A 299 -5.82 -14.72 12.52
CA ASN A 299 -5.02 -14.88 11.31
C ASN A 299 -5.62 -14.02 10.17
N PRO A 300 -4.92 -12.97 9.70
CA PRO A 300 -5.55 -11.95 8.88
C PRO A 300 -5.80 -12.47 7.46
N ARG A 301 -7.01 -12.28 6.95
CA ARG A 301 -7.36 -12.63 5.57
C ARG A 301 -7.27 -11.39 4.71
N ILE A 302 -6.05 -11.04 4.32
CA ILE A 302 -5.79 -9.87 3.46
C ILE A 302 -5.92 -10.32 2.00
N TYR A 303 -6.80 -9.65 1.27
CA TYR A 303 -7.06 -9.95 -0.12
C TYR A 303 -6.55 -8.83 -1.02
N SER A 304 -5.98 -9.19 -2.16
CA SER A 304 -5.69 -8.26 -3.26
C SER A 304 -6.97 -7.81 -3.96
N PHE A 305 -6.94 -6.72 -4.72
CA PHE A 305 -8.11 -6.22 -5.46
C PHE A 305 -8.75 -7.27 -6.39
N ASN A 306 -7.99 -8.21 -6.94
CA ASN A 306 -8.49 -9.33 -7.76
C ASN A 306 -8.93 -10.57 -6.95
N GLY A 307 -9.00 -10.47 -5.62
CA GLY A 307 -9.61 -11.50 -4.75
C GLY A 307 -8.67 -12.58 -4.23
N LYS A 308 -7.36 -12.50 -4.49
CA LYS A 308 -6.37 -13.49 -4.01
C LYS A 308 -5.97 -13.21 -2.57
N ASN A 309 -5.82 -14.26 -1.76
CA ASN A 309 -5.32 -14.13 -0.38
C ASN A 309 -3.79 -14.04 -0.40
N ILE A 310 -3.23 -12.89 -0.03
CA ILE A 310 -1.79 -12.64 -0.17
C ILE A 310 -0.93 -13.51 0.74
N LEU A 311 -1.47 -14.02 1.85
CA LEU A 311 -0.72 -14.90 2.75
C LEU A 311 -0.52 -16.30 2.19
N THR A 312 -1.47 -16.78 1.39
CA THR A 312 -1.46 -18.16 0.87
C THR A 312 -1.11 -18.24 -0.61
N ASP A 313 -1.29 -17.16 -1.37
CA ASP A 313 -1.01 -17.13 -2.82
C ASP A 313 0.50 -17.02 -3.09
N PHE A 314 0.99 -17.80 -4.05
CA PHE A 314 2.42 -17.86 -4.41
C PHE A 314 2.92 -16.62 -5.15
N ALA A 315 2.03 -15.77 -5.68
CA ALA A 315 2.41 -14.52 -6.34
C ALA A 315 3.09 -13.51 -5.39
N TRP A 316 2.91 -13.67 -4.07
CA TRP A 316 3.66 -12.94 -3.05
C TRP A 316 4.62 -13.90 -2.34
N PRO A 317 5.83 -14.14 -2.87
CA PRO A 317 6.78 -15.02 -2.18
C PRO A 317 7.14 -14.47 -0.81
N GLU A 318 7.39 -13.16 -0.73
CA GLU A 318 7.66 -12.44 0.51
C GLU A 318 6.36 -11.90 1.13
N LYS A 319 6.05 -12.32 2.35
CA LYS A 319 4.84 -11.93 3.08
C LYS A 319 5.08 -10.66 3.90
N VAL A 320 5.60 -9.63 3.24
CA VAL A 320 5.96 -8.35 3.87
C VAL A 320 5.11 -7.23 3.30
N ALA A 321 4.56 -6.39 4.18
CA ALA A 321 3.83 -5.18 3.80
C ALA A 321 4.71 -3.96 4.02
N TRP A 322 5.03 -3.23 2.95
CA TRP A 322 5.68 -1.92 3.06
C TRP A 322 4.76 -0.91 3.76
N HIS A 323 5.33 -0.08 4.64
CA HIS A 323 4.60 1.02 5.29
C HIS A 323 5.47 2.27 5.52
N GLY A 324 6.78 2.10 5.75
CA GLY A 324 7.72 3.22 5.91
C GLY A 324 7.46 4.09 7.15
N SER A 325 6.89 3.51 8.21
CA SER A 325 6.41 4.24 9.39
C SER A 325 6.78 3.54 10.70
N HIS A 326 6.83 4.28 11.80
CA HIS A 326 6.93 3.68 13.13
C HIS A 326 5.55 3.22 13.64
N LYS A 327 5.52 2.65 14.85
CA LYS A 327 4.33 1.99 15.43
C LYS A 327 3.14 2.94 15.67
N LEU A 328 3.39 4.25 15.74
CA LEU A 328 2.34 5.27 15.89
C LEU A 328 1.87 5.82 14.52
N GLY A 329 2.40 5.29 13.42
CA GLY A 329 2.05 5.69 12.05
C GLY A 329 2.78 6.95 11.58
N ASP A 330 3.66 7.50 12.41
CA ASP A 330 4.60 8.56 12.06
C ASP A 330 5.63 8.08 11.04
N ARG A 331 5.93 8.94 10.06
CA ARG A 331 6.84 8.62 8.95
C ARG A 331 8.27 8.38 9.45
N ALA A 332 8.90 7.31 8.96
CA ALA A 332 10.30 7.04 9.22
C ALA A 332 11.15 7.64 8.09
N MET A 333 11.61 8.89 8.30
CA MET A 333 12.21 9.75 7.26
C MET A 333 13.46 9.20 6.57
N ASP A 334 14.08 8.14 7.10
CA ASP A 334 15.26 7.50 6.54
C ASP A 334 14.98 6.10 5.98
N THR A 335 13.77 5.57 6.14
CA THR A 335 13.45 4.15 5.89
C THR A 335 12.11 3.98 5.15
N TYR A 336 12.10 4.51 3.93
CA TYR A 336 10.96 4.57 3.01
C TYR A 336 11.41 4.64 1.53
N CYS A 337 12.54 3.98 1.20
CA CYS A 337 13.02 3.79 -0.19
C CYS A 337 13.13 5.10 -1.00
N ASP A 338 13.73 6.14 -0.42
CA ASP A 338 13.81 7.50 -0.99
C ASP A 338 12.43 8.06 -1.39
N ALA A 339 11.47 7.93 -0.47
CA ALA A 339 10.05 8.23 -0.70
C ALA A 339 9.42 7.40 -1.84
N TRP A 340 9.76 6.12 -1.87
CA TRP A 340 9.27 5.11 -2.82
C TRP A 340 9.68 5.33 -4.27
N HIS A 341 10.86 5.92 -4.49
CA HIS A 341 11.44 6.19 -5.81
C HIS A 341 12.63 5.29 -6.15
N SER A 342 12.98 4.34 -5.28
CA SER A 342 14.18 3.53 -5.48
C SER A 342 14.00 2.10 -5.03
N SER A 343 14.43 1.18 -5.89
CA SER A 343 14.59 -0.25 -5.58
C SER A 343 16.05 -0.64 -5.38
N SER A 344 16.93 0.35 -5.16
CA SER A 344 18.36 0.10 -4.98
C SER A 344 18.66 -0.61 -3.67
N SER A 345 19.71 -1.45 -3.65
CA SER A 345 20.08 -2.26 -2.49
C SER A 345 20.68 -1.47 -1.32
N ASP A 346 21.11 -0.24 -1.58
CA ASP A 346 21.61 0.73 -0.58
C ASP A 346 20.48 1.57 0.05
N ARG A 347 19.24 1.40 -0.42
CA ARG A 347 18.05 2.07 0.12
C ARG A 347 17.19 1.07 0.86
N TYR A 348 16.68 1.49 2.01
CA TYR A 348 15.87 0.66 2.88
C TYR A 348 14.48 1.27 3.09
N GLY A 349 13.50 0.40 3.28
CA GLY A 349 12.14 0.74 3.68
C GLY A 349 11.79 0.00 4.97
N LEU A 350 10.86 0.53 5.76
CA LEU A 350 10.20 -0.28 6.79
C LEU A 350 9.05 -1.06 6.16
N GLY A 351 9.05 -2.36 6.45
CA GLY A 351 7.96 -3.25 6.16
C GLY A 351 7.72 -4.22 7.31
N SER A 352 6.47 -4.66 7.45
CA SER A 352 6.05 -5.59 8.49
C SER A 352 5.90 -7.00 7.93
N PRO A 353 6.48 -8.03 8.56
CA PRO A 353 6.22 -9.41 8.19
C PRO A 353 4.81 -9.81 8.64
N LEU A 354 3.92 -10.05 7.68
CA LEU A 354 2.52 -10.39 7.93
C LEU A 354 2.37 -11.76 8.60
N THR A 355 3.35 -12.65 8.44
CA THR A 355 3.44 -13.93 9.17
C THR A 355 3.69 -13.73 10.67
N GLY A 356 4.21 -12.58 11.09
CA GLY A 356 4.38 -12.20 12.50
C GLY A 356 3.11 -11.68 13.15
N GLY A 357 1.98 -11.67 12.44
CA GLY A 357 0.68 -11.22 12.97
C GLY A 357 0.59 -9.71 13.21
N ARG A 358 1.37 -8.91 12.48
CA ARG A 358 1.43 -7.45 12.62
C ARG A 358 1.41 -6.76 11.25
N LEU A 359 0.89 -5.54 11.21
CA LEU A 359 0.93 -4.65 10.05
C LEU A 359 1.85 -3.45 10.27
#